data_AF-A0AAI8RCD3-F1
#
_entry.id   AF-A0AAI8RCD3-F1
#
_cell.length_a   1.000
_cell.length_b   1.000
_cell.length_c   1.000
_cell.angle_alpha   90.00
_cell.angle_beta   90.00
_cell.angle_gamma   90.00
#
_symmetry.space_group_name_H-M   'P 1'
#
loop_
_entity.id
_entity.type
_entity.pdbx_description
1 polymer ?
#
loop_
_entity_poly.entity_id
_entity_poly.type
_entity_poly.pdbx_seq_one_letter_code
_entity_poly.pdbx_strand_id
1 'polypeptide(L)'
;MISNKEEKKLIAEIDKKRTEYMKSKRYGKDICELFLQNFNFKGNTLDKLDVQKEIFSLVKQAIESYPEELQHRNIDLIKSSLDRSYYASQNATLLSHYTDQLINHNDDSFLVVPTGFKTKTGAHEVSCIIKKVGEEIQVEIFDKAGASPPERFEKSNENFNNYGKNYIVSNYFYKIDNTPDGINSMAKAIASGFTDRGFEPSDIKYQPLHFLSKIANSEYYGRNVTSSQYIQGNCLMKEVVASLKSVLSEKSSPGQLIFSTDKQGRTDSLNGILTEVACFRLEKMGYGTDISNYLREQYKMYCYLKDDRNKYPEDIKVMRKIENGKILNKHFTNSIPEFKRVASYNIEASFYNNKKKNLLSRFKKFIKLEGTKVRANQLTKEEITVIRSNVNDIRKNLEKDKEKINRNFNNIKEKALTMSMFIEPNVSRGSVRNSSVKNHNVRD
;
A
#
# COMPACT_ATOMS: atom_id res chain seq x y z
N MET A 1 25.65 -8.33 16.43
CA MET A 1 25.37 -9.13 15.21
C MET A 1 25.20 -10.58 15.61
N ILE A 2 24.40 -11.34 14.86
CA ILE A 2 24.20 -12.76 15.13
C ILE A 2 25.17 -13.62 14.33
N SER A 3 25.41 -14.84 14.82
CA SER A 3 26.22 -15.82 14.12
C SER A 3 25.46 -16.43 12.92
N ASN A 4 26.17 -16.94 11.92
CA ASN A 4 25.56 -17.67 10.79
C ASN A 4 24.69 -18.86 11.25
N LYS A 5 25.03 -19.49 12.39
CA LYS A 5 24.24 -20.59 12.97
C LYS A 5 22.90 -20.09 13.49
N GLU A 6 22.90 -18.94 14.16
CA GLU A 6 21.70 -18.31 14.69
C GLU A 6 20.83 -17.73 13.56
N GLU A 7 21.43 -17.12 12.54
CA GLU A 7 20.72 -16.66 11.34
C GLU A 7 19.96 -17.81 10.68
N LYS A 8 20.64 -18.93 10.39
CA LYS A 8 20.01 -20.13 9.80
C LYS A 8 18.88 -20.68 10.66
N LYS A 9 19.02 -20.65 11.99
CA LYS A 9 17.97 -21.08 12.91
C LYS A 9 16.72 -20.21 12.79
N LEU A 10 16.87 -18.88 12.81
CA LEU A 10 15.76 -17.94 12.69
C LEU A 10 15.07 -18.06 11.31
N ILE A 11 15.85 -18.19 10.24
CA ILE A 11 15.32 -18.43 8.89
C ILE A 11 14.49 -19.72 8.85
N ALA A 12 15.02 -20.83 9.39
CA ALA A 12 14.31 -22.11 9.40
C ALA A 12 12.98 -22.05 10.18
N GLU A 13 12.93 -21.30 11.29
CA GLU A 13 11.70 -21.08 12.05
C GLU A 13 10.66 -20.29 11.24
N ILE A 14 11.09 -19.25 10.52
CA ILE A 14 10.22 -18.46 9.64
C ILE A 14 9.71 -19.31 8.47
N ASP A 15 10.59 -20.07 7.82
CA ASP A 15 10.25 -20.90 6.67
C ASP A 15 9.30 -22.05 7.04
N LYS A 16 9.45 -22.62 8.25
CA LYS A 16 8.50 -23.60 8.78
C LYS A 16 7.09 -23.02 8.89
N LYS A 17 6.95 -21.86 9.54
CA LYS A 17 5.64 -21.17 9.68
C LYS A 17 5.04 -20.80 8.32
N ARG A 18 5.86 -20.29 7.42
CA ARG A 18 5.46 -19.97 6.04
C ARG A 18 4.98 -21.21 5.30
N THR A 19 5.69 -22.33 5.43
CA THR A 19 5.32 -23.61 4.80
C THR A 19 3.99 -24.11 5.35
N GLU A 20 3.78 -24.09 6.67
CA GLU A 20 2.50 -24.43 7.30
C GLU A 20 1.36 -23.53 6.78
N TYR A 21 1.61 -22.22 6.70
CA TYR A 21 0.66 -21.27 6.13
C TYR A 21 0.33 -21.57 4.67
N MET A 22 1.35 -21.78 3.83
CA MET A 22 1.19 -22.14 2.43
C MET A 22 0.47 -23.47 2.22
N LYS A 23 0.44 -24.37 3.21
CA LYS A 23 -0.33 -25.63 3.17
C LYS A 23 -1.77 -25.49 3.67
N SER A 24 -2.07 -24.40 4.39
CA SER A 24 -3.40 -24.17 4.96
C SER A 24 -4.49 -24.00 3.90
N LYS A 25 -5.74 -24.30 4.29
CA LYS A 25 -6.94 -24.15 3.43
C LYS A 25 -7.21 -22.69 3.03
N ARG A 26 -6.75 -21.73 3.84
CA ARG A 26 -7.00 -20.30 3.62
C ARG A 26 -6.04 -19.67 2.61
N TYR A 27 -4.89 -20.27 2.31
CA TYR A 27 -3.85 -19.64 1.47
C TYR A 27 -4.39 -19.13 0.12
N GLY A 28 -5.19 -19.92 -0.60
CA GLY A 28 -5.74 -19.50 -1.90
C GLY A 28 -6.66 -18.28 -1.76
N LYS A 29 -7.55 -18.28 -0.77
CA LYS A 29 -8.43 -17.15 -0.47
C LYS A 29 -7.61 -15.92 -0.08
N ASP A 30 -6.65 -16.07 0.83
CA ASP A 30 -5.80 -14.99 1.33
C ASP A 30 -4.99 -14.32 0.19
N ILE A 31 -4.45 -15.10 -0.75
CA ILE A 31 -3.80 -14.54 -1.94
C ILE A 31 -4.81 -13.77 -2.80
N CYS A 32 -6.05 -14.24 -2.95
CA CYS A 32 -7.08 -13.44 -3.63
C CYS A 32 -7.37 -12.12 -2.90
N GLU A 33 -7.49 -12.15 -1.57
CA GLU A 33 -7.70 -10.94 -0.77
C GLU A 33 -6.56 -9.94 -0.94
N LEU A 34 -5.31 -10.41 -0.96
CA LEU A 34 -4.12 -9.60 -1.18
C LEU A 34 -4.19 -8.81 -2.50
N PHE A 35 -4.61 -9.47 -3.59
CA PHE A 35 -4.75 -8.82 -4.88
C PHE A 35 -5.93 -7.86 -4.92
N LEU A 36 -7.06 -8.18 -4.29
CA LEU A 36 -8.19 -7.25 -4.14
C LEU A 36 -7.79 -5.99 -3.36
N GLN A 37 -6.97 -6.11 -2.31
CA GLN A 37 -6.39 -4.96 -1.59
C GLN A 37 -5.49 -4.14 -2.51
N ASN A 38 -4.60 -4.80 -3.27
CA ASN A 38 -3.72 -4.14 -4.23
C ASN A 38 -4.51 -3.42 -5.34
N PHE A 39 -5.64 -3.97 -5.80
CA PHE A 39 -6.51 -3.36 -6.81
C PHE A 39 -7.40 -2.25 -6.26
N ASN A 40 -7.37 -1.98 -4.95
CA ASN A 40 -8.25 -1.00 -4.30
C ASN A 40 -9.72 -1.44 -4.36
N PHE A 41 -9.98 -2.74 -4.21
CA PHE A 41 -11.32 -3.32 -4.17
C PHE A 41 -11.72 -3.75 -2.77
N LYS A 42 -10.77 -3.87 -1.84
CA LYS A 42 -11.01 -4.32 -0.47
C LYS A 42 -10.03 -3.64 0.49
N GLY A 43 -10.47 -3.32 1.71
CA GLY A 43 -9.65 -2.90 2.84
C GLY A 43 -8.90 -4.08 3.45
N ASN A 44 -8.03 -3.82 4.43
CA ASN A 44 -7.35 -4.84 5.21
C ASN A 44 -8.39 -5.46 6.14
N THR A 45 -8.65 -6.74 5.89
CA THR A 45 -9.36 -7.64 6.81
C THR A 45 -8.45 -8.77 7.26
N LEU A 46 -7.19 -8.73 6.84
CA LEU A 46 -6.19 -9.73 7.17
C LEU A 46 -5.51 -9.26 8.45
N ASP A 47 -5.89 -9.85 9.57
CA ASP A 47 -5.25 -9.65 10.89
C ASP A 47 -3.78 -10.16 10.93
N LYS A 48 -3.16 -10.44 9.79
CA LYS A 48 -1.87 -11.13 9.70
C LYS A 48 -1.05 -10.58 8.54
N LEU A 49 0.03 -9.87 8.88
CA LEU A 49 1.07 -9.36 7.98
C LEU A 49 1.67 -10.45 7.08
N ASP A 50 1.61 -11.70 7.51
CA ASP A 50 2.13 -12.87 6.79
C ASP A 50 1.66 -12.96 5.33
N VAL A 51 0.42 -12.57 5.04
CA VAL A 51 -0.11 -12.62 3.66
C VAL A 51 0.49 -11.51 2.81
N GLN A 52 0.58 -10.29 3.35
CA GLN A 52 1.14 -9.15 2.62
C GLN A 52 2.62 -9.35 2.33
N LYS A 53 3.34 -10.08 3.19
CA LYS A 53 4.74 -10.46 2.99
C LYS A 53 4.95 -11.45 1.82
N GLU A 54 3.92 -12.17 1.37
CA GLU A 54 4.03 -13.02 0.17
C GLU A 54 4.32 -12.22 -1.11
N ILE A 55 4.10 -10.91 -1.10
CA ILE A 55 4.42 -10.02 -2.23
C ILE A 55 5.91 -10.04 -2.58
N PHE A 56 6.81 -10.15 -1.59
CA PHE A 56 8.27 -10.22 -1.84
C PHE A 56 8.60 -11.43 -2.71
N SER A 57 8.03 -12.58 -2.37
CA SER A 57 8.16 -13.82 -3.12
C SER A 57 7.54 -13.73 -4.52
N LEU A 58 6.38 -13.06 -4.66
CA LEU A 58 5.74 -12.87 -5.97
C LEU A 58 6.56 -11.94 -6.87
N VAL A 59 7.11 -10.85 -6.33
CA VAL A 59 8.00 -9.94 -7.06
C VAL A 59 9.29 -10.65 -7.45
N LYS A 60 9.90 -11.44 -6.57
CA LYS A 60 11.09 -12.25 -6.91
C LYS A 60 10.81 -13.19 -8.07
N GLN A 61 9.67 -13.90 -8.06
CA GLN A 61 9.26 -14.77 -9.17
C GLN A 61 8.99 -13.98 -10.46
N ALA A 62 8.45 -12.76 -10.36
CA ALA A 62 8.31 -11.88 -11.51
C ALA A 62 9.68 -11.54 -12.12
N ILE A 63 10.65 -11.11 -11.31
CA ILE A 63 12.01 -10.80 -11.77
C ILE A 63 12.68 -12.01 -12.43
N GLU A 64 12.54 -13.21 -11.85
CA GLU A 64 13.08 -14.45 -12.43
C GLU A 64 12.45 -14.82 -13.78
N SER A 65 11.23 -14.35 -14.03
CA SER A 65 10.47 -14.57 -15.25
C SER A 65 10.78 -13.56 -16.36
N TYR A 66 11.30 -12.38 -15.98
CA TYR A 66 11.63 -11.26 -16.88
C TYR A 66 13.01 -10.65 -16.55
N PRO A 67 14.10 -11.44 -16.56
CA PRO A 67 15.43 -10.91 -16.27
C PRO A 67 15.87 -9.82 -17.27
N GLU A 68 15.37 -9.86 -18.51
CA GLU A 68 15.67 -8.89 -19.56
C GLU A 68 15.25 -7.46 -19.21
N GLU A 69 14.18 -7.29 -18.44
CA GLU A 69 13.69 -5.98 -18.02
C GLU A 69 14.71 -5.33 -17.07
N LEU A 70 15.33 -6.12 -16.19
CA LEU A 70 16.33 -5.67 -15.21
C LEU A 70 17.78 -5.91 -15.66
N GLN A 71 18.04 -6.07 -16.97
CA GLN A 71 19.37 -6.44 -17.48
C GLN A 71 20.48 -5.43 -17.14
N HIS A 72 20.12 -4.18 -16.85
CA HIS A 72 21.05 -3.11 -16.46
C HIS A 72 21.30 -3.05 -14.93
N ARG A 73 20.70 -3.95 -14.17
CA ARG A 73 20.75 -4.02 -12.70
C ARG A 73 21.40 -5.31 -12.24
N ASN A 74 21.86 -5.35 -10.99
CA ASN A 74 22.35 -6.57 -10.37
C ASN A 74 21.16 -7.43 -9.88
N ILE A 75 20.66 -8.30 -10.76
CA ILE A 75 19.49 -9.15 -10.50
C ILE A 75 19.70 -10.04 -9.26
N ASP A 76 20.88 -10.62 -9.06
CA ASP A 76 21.14 -11.49 -7.91
C ASP A 76 21.10 -10.72 -6.59
N LEU A 77 21.64 -9.50 -6.58
CA LEU A 77 21.56 -8.62 -5.42
C LEU A 77 20.12 -8.17 -5.15
N ILE A 78 19.34 -7.84 -6.17
CA ILE A 78 17.90 -7.53 -6.01
C ILE A 78 17.16 -8.72 -5.41
N LYS A 79 17.40 -9.93 -5.92
CA LYS A 79 16.78 -11.16 -5.40
C LYS A 79 17.14 -11.38 -3.93
N SER A 80 18.41 -11.19 -3.58
CA SER A 80 18.86 -11.27 -2.19
C SER A 80 18.21 -10.20 -1.31
N SER A 81 18.11 -8.96 -1.78
CA SER A 81 17.42 -7.87 -1.09
C SER A 81 15.94 -8.18 -0.84
N LEU A 82 15.24 -8.83 -1.79
CA LEU A 82 13.86 -9.27 -1.62
C LEU A 82 13.72 -10.39 -0.58
N ASP A 83 14.61 -11.38 -0.60
CA ASP A 83 14.61 -12.47 0.40
C ASP A 83 14.90 -11.90 1.80
N ARG A 84 15.93 -11.05 1.93
CA ARG A 84 16.29 -10.38 3.18
C ARG A 84 15.18 -9.46 3.68
N SER A 85 14.47 -8.76 2.79
CA SER A 85 13.29 -7.96 3.14
C SER A 85 12.19 -8.81 3.75
N TYR A 86 11.90 -9.98 3.16
CA TYR A 86 10.94 -10.94 3.70
C TYR A 86 11.34 -11.38 5.12
N TYR A 87 12.57 -11.83 5.34
CA TYR A 87 13.03 -12.29 6.65
C TYR A 87 13.15 -11.17 7.69
N ALA A 88 13.68 -10.00 7.30
CA ALA A 88 13.78 -8.82 8.15
C ALA A 88 12.42 -8.33 8.64
N SER A 89 11.38 -8.44 7.81
CA SER A 89 10.01 -8.07 8.18
C SER A 89 9.36 -8.98 9.24
N GLN A 90 10.00 -10.10 9.56
CA GLN A 90 9.52 -11.09 10.52
C GLN A 90 10.26 -11.05 11.86
N ASN A 91 11.45 -10.45 11.91
CA ASN A 91 12.32 -10.54 13.06
C ASN A 91 13.29 -9.33 13.18
N ALA A 92 13.24 -8.63 14.31
CA ALA A 92 14.08 -7.45 14.56
C ALA A 92 15.59 -7.75 14.54
N THR A 93 15.99 -8.94 14.98
CA THR A 93 17.38 -9.39 14.97
C THR A 93 17.87 -9.61 13.53
N LEU A 94 17.05 -10.22 12.67
CA LEU A 94 17.34 -10.34 11.24
C LEU A 94 17.33 -8.97 10.53
N LEU A 95 16.44 -8.07 10.92
CA LEU A 95 16.42 -6.69 10.41
C LEU A 95 17.73 -5.96 10.70
N SER A 96 18.20 -5.99 11.95
CA SER A 96 19.51 -5.43 12.33
C SER A 96 20.64 -6.10 11.54
N HIS A 97 20.66 -7.43 11.51
CA HIS A 97 21.69 -8.21 10.82
C HIS A 97 21.78 -7.89 9.32
N TYR A 98 20.65 -7.81 8.62
CA TYR A 98 20.65 -7.52 7.19
C TYR A 98 20.85 -6.04 6.86
N THR A 99 20.53 -5.12 7.77
CA THR A 99 20.84 -3.69 7.61
C THR A 99 22.34 -3.48 7.61
N ASP A 100 23.06 -4.15 8.50
CA ASP A 100 24.53 -4.09 8.56
C ASP A 100 25.20 -4.61 7.29
N GLN A 101 24.60 -5.63 6.65
CA GLN A 101 25.09 -6.23 5.41
C GLN A 101 24.71 -5.44 4.14
N LEU A 102 24.07 -4.28 4.26
CA LEU A 102 23.75 -3.43 3.10
C LEU A 102 25.03 -2.88 2.48
N ILE A 103 25.07 -2.91 1.15
CA ILE A 103 26.19 -2.39 0.36
C ILE A 103 25.99 -0.88 0.21
N ASN A 104 26.98 -0.12 0.64
CA ASN A 104 26.94 1.33 0.61
C ASN A 104 26.81 1.85 -0.84
N HIS A 105 25.99 2.88 -1.04
CA HIS A 105 25.75 3.53 -2.34
C HIS A 105 25.30 2.59 -3.48
N ASN A 106 24.63 1.48 -3.15
CA ASN A 106 24.13 0.52 -4.12
C ASN A 106 22.59 0.45 -4.10
N ASP A 107 21.94 0.80 -5.21
CA ASP A 107 20.47 0.82 -5.29
C ASP A 107 19.82 -0.55 -5.31
N ASP A 108 20.57 -1.61 -5.66
CA ASP A 108 20.12 -3.00 -5.63
C ASP A 108 20.26 -3.61 -4.23
N SER A 109 20.99 -2.95 -3.33
CA SER A 109 21.11 -3.32 -1.92
C SER A 109 20.15 -2.51 -1.07
N PHE A 110 19.04 -3.14 -0.66
CA PHE A 110 17.99 -2.48 0.10
C PHE A 110 17.25 -3.47 1.00
N LEU A 111 16.55 -2.94 2.00
CA LEU A 111 15.47 -3.66 2.68
C LEU A 111 14.16 -2.89 2.52
N VAL A 112 13.08 -3.61 2.24
CA VAL A 112 11.71 -3.10 2.31
C VAL A 112 11.02 -3.77 3.49
N VAL A 113 10.61 -2.98 4.48
CA VAL A 113 10.05 -3.52 5.72
C VAL A 113 8.70 -2.86 6.01
N PRO A 114 7.59 -3.63 6.00
CA PRO A 114 6.31 -3.15 6.47
C PRO A 114 6.31 -2.94 7.99
N THR A 115 5.64 -1.90 8.47
CA THR A 115 5.48 -1.58 9.90
C THR A 115 4.18 -0.81 10.12
N GLY A 116 3.72 -0.67 11.36
CA GLY A 116 2.47 0.02 11.67
C GLY A 116 2.49 0.73 13.02
N PHE A 117 1.54 1.64 13.21
CA PHE A 117 1.43 2.44 14.42
C PHE A 117 0.01 2.92 14.69
N LYS A 118 -0.28 3.23 15.96
CA LYS A 118 -1.56 3.83 16.37
C LYS A 118 -1.53 5.33 16.09
N THR A 119 -2.62 5.85 15.51
CA THR A 119 -2.88 7.28 15.30
C THR A 119 -3.97 7.75 16.26
N LYS A 120 -4.40 9.01 16.16
CA LYS A 120 -5.59 9.49 16.90
C LYS A 120 -6.88 8.76 16.49
N THR A 121 -6.95 8.27 15.26
CA THR A 121 -8.18 7.73 14.64
C THR A 121 -8.18 6.20 14.49
N GLY A 122 -7.09 5.52 14.86
CA GLY A 122 -6.98 4.06 14.76
C GLY A 122 -5.58 3.59 14.36
N ALA A 123 -5.45 2.31 14.03
CA ALA A 123 -4.21 1.77 13.48
C ALA A 123 -3.93 2.33 12.08
N HIS A 124 -2.66 2.50 11.76
CA HIS A 124 -2.15 2.90 10.46
C HIS A 124 -0.93 2.07 10.12
N GLU A 125 -0.77 1.74 8.84
CA GLU A 125 0.29 0.86 8.38
C GLU A 125 1.07 1.55 7.28
N VAL A 126 2.39 1.45 7.37
CA VAL A 126 3.35 2.07 6.47
C VAL A 126 4.34 1.01 5.97
N SER A 127 5.17 1.40 5.01
CA SER A 127 6.34 0.62 4.63
C SER A 127 7.55 1.50 4.64
N CYS A 128 8.71 0.93 4.95
CA CYS A 128 9.97 1.65 4.88
C CYS A 128 10.95 1.01 3.91
N ILE A 129 11.77 1.84 3.29
CA ILE A 129 12.98 1.45 2.57
C ILE A 129 14.18 1.80 3.45
N ILE A 130 15.09 0.85 3.62
CA ILE A 130 16.34 1.03 4.36
C ILE A 130 17.51 0.85 3.38
N LYS A 131 18.40 1.84 3.36
CA LYS A 131 19.62 1.86 2.53
C LYS A 131 20.80 2.37 3.36
N LYS A 132 22.01 1.95 2.97
CA LYS A 132 23.26 2.49 3.50
C LYS A 132 23.79 3.58 2.59
N VAL A 133 24.05 4.76 3.15
CA VAL A 133 24.49 5.96 2.43
C VAL A 133 25.62 6.63 3.20
N GLY A 134 26.86 6.40 2.78
CA GLY A 134 28.04 6.85 3.51
C GLY A 134 28.12 6.20 4.88
N GLU A 135 28.32 7.04 5.89
CA GLU A 135 28.36 6.67 7.31
C GLU A 135 26.96 6.65 7.96
N GLU A 136 25.89 6.76 7.17
CA GLU A 136 24.51 6.79 7.66
C GLU A 136 23.68 5.62 7.11
N ILE A 137 22.71 5.20 7.91
CA ILE A 137 21.56 4.41 7.48
C ILE A 137 20.42 5.39 7.19
N GLN A 138 19.93 5.35 5.96
CA GLN A 138 18.77 6.13 5.54
C GLN A 138 17.51 5.26 5.60
N VAL A 139 16.52 5.73 6.35
CA VAL A 139 15.18 5.12 6.43
C VAL A 139 14.18 6.06 5.77
N GLU A 140 13.55 5.60 4.69
CA GLU A 140 12.48 6.31 3.99
C GLU A 140 11.13 5.64 4.30
N ILE A 141 10.21 6.36 4.94
CA ILE A 141 8.85 5.91 5.27
C ILE A 141 7.88 6.33 4.16
N PHE A 142 7.18 5.35 3.60
CA PHE A 142 6.07 5.51 2.67
C PHE A 142 4.76 5.54 3.45
N ASP A 143 4.09 6.70 3.41
CA ASP A 143 2.81 6.95 4.07
C ASP A 143 1.87 7.67 3.10
N LYS A 144 1.18 6.91 2.25
CA LYS A 144 0.25 7.48 1.25
C LYS A 144 -1.05 7.97 1.86
N ALA A 145 -1.30 7.71 3.14
CA ALA A 145 -2.44 8.28 3.85
C ALA A 145 -2.13 9.67 4.42
N GLY A 146 -0.85 10.06 4.51
CA GLY A 146 -0.44 11.35 5.06
C GLY A 146 -0.75 11.47 6.55
N ALA A 147 -0.69 10.36 7.30
CA ALA A 147 -0.97 10.34 8.73
C ALA A 147 0.24 10.83 9.56
N SER A 148 1.02 11.78 9.04
CA SER A 148 2.31 12.22 9.59
C SER A 148 2.24 12.49 11.10
N PRO A 149 3.25 12.07 11.89
CA PRO A 149 3.27 12.37 13.32
C PRO A 149 3.46 13.87 13.55
N PRO A 150 2.80 14.45 14.56
CA PRO A 150 2.85 15.90 14.82
C PRO A 150 4.19 16.41 15.41
N GLU A 151 5.07 15.52 15.88
CA GLU A 151 6.24 15.87 16.72
C GLU A 151 7.59 15.69 16.00
N ARG A 152 7.62 15.70 14.66
CA ARG A 152 8.88 15.58 13.91
C ARG A 152 9.81 16.76 14.15
N PHE A 153 11.13 16.51 14.09
CA PHE A 153 12.14 17.57 14.19
C PHE A 153 11.96 18.64 13.11
N GLU A 154 11.64 18.22 11.87
CA GLU A 154 11.24 19.13 10.80
C GLU A 154 9.71 19.32 10.83
N LYS A 155 9.26 20.58 10.96
CA LYS A 155 7.83 20.92 10.82
C LYS A 155 7.41 20.80 9.35
N SER A 156 6.22 20.26 9.08
CA SER A 156 5.73 20.15 7.71
C SER A 156 5.56 21.53 7.06
N ASN A 157 6.06 21.67 5.83
CA ASN A 157 5.86 22.86 4.98
C ASN A 157 4.52 22.80 4.21
N GLU A 158 3.49 22.13 4.75
CA GLU A 158 2.24 21.93 4.01
C GLU A 158 1.44 23.23 3.87
N ASN A 159 1.52 23.84 2.68
CA ASN A 159 0.49 24.76 2.20
C ASN A 159 -0.79 23.98 1.94
N PHE A 160 -1.76 24.09 2.85
CA PHE A 160 -3.10 23.58 2.65
C PHE A 160 -3.75 24.31 1.47
N ASN A 161 -3.91 23.64 0.32
CA ASN A 161 -4.81 24.17 -0.71
C ASN A 161 -6.25 24.12 -0.18
N ASN A 162 -6.99 25.23 -0.40
CA ASN A 162 -8.32 25.60 0.14
C ASN A 162 -9.49 24.58 -0.02
N TYR A 163 -9.23 23.32 -0.39
CA TYR A 163 -10.24 22.27 -0.57
C TYR A 163 -10.10 21.08 0.40
N GLY A 164 -9.18 21.13 1.38
CA GLY A 164 -9.10 20.11 2.44
C GLY A 164 -8.77 18.69 1.96
N LYS A 165 -8.12 18.54 0.81
CA LYS A 165 -7.69 17.25 0.25
C LYS A 165 -6.25 17.37 -0.28
N ASN A 166 -5.28 16.87 0.48
CA ASN A 166 -3.92 16.72 -0.02
C ASN A 166 -3.87 15.53 -0.98
N TYR A 167 -3.86 15.80 -2.29
CA TYR A 167 -3.71 14.77 -3.34
C TYR A 167 -2.28 14.19 -3.39
N ILE A 168 -1.37 14.84 -2.67
CA ILE A 168 0.08 14.72 -2.70
C ILE A 168 0.53 14.54 -1.26
N VAL A 169 1.25 13.44 -0.99
CA VAL A 169 1.83 13.15 0.32
C VAL A 169 3.31 12.83 0.16
N SER A 170 4.13 13.43 1.01
CA SER A 170 5.59 13.28 1.00
C SER A 170 6.03 12.15 1.93
N ASN A 171 7.00 11.38 1.47
CA ASN A 171 7.67 10.38 2.30
C ASN A 171 8.50 11.05 3.42
N TYR A 172 8.70 10.34 4.52
CA TYR A 172 9.51 10.83 5.65
C TYR A 172 10.89 10.17 5.61
N PHE A 173 11.95 10.96 5.79
CA PHE A 173 13.32 10.47 5.83
C PHE A 173 13.91 10.64 7.23
N TYR A 174 14.60 9.61 7.69
CA TYR A 174 15.41 9.60 8.90
C TYR A 174 16.82 9.16 8.53
N LYS A 175 17.84 9.88 9.02
CA LYS A 175 19.25 9.53 8.89
C LYS A 175 19.81 9.14 10.24
N ILE A 176 20.33 7.94 10.35
CA ILE A 176 20.78 7.31 11.60
C ILE A 176 22.23 6.90 11.43
N ASP A 177 23.05 7.01 12.47
CA ASP A 177 24.44 6.56 12.42
C ASP A 177 24.56 5.08 12.03
N ASN A 178 25.47 4.78 11.10
CA ASN A 178 25.84 3.41 10.74
C ASN A 178 26.78 2.79 11.81
N THR A 179 26.28 2.72 13.04
CA THR A 179 26.93 2.03 14.17
C THR A 179 26.10 0.82 14.59
N PRO A 180 26.69 -0.18 15.27
CA PRO A 180 25.93 -1.30 15.80
C PRO A 180 24.73 -0.87 16.67
N ASP A 181 24.90 0.17 17.49
CA ASP A 181 23.83 0.68 18.36
C ASP A 181 22.76 1.44 17.58
N GLY A 182 23.15 2.24 16.58
CA GLY A 182 22.23 2.92 15.68
C GLY A 182 21.36 1.93 14.91
N ILE A 183 21.99 0.91 14.29
CA ILE A 183 21.29 -0.15 13.54
C ILE A 183 20.34 -0.95 14.45
N ASN A 184 20.81 -1.35 15.64
CA ASN A 184 19.98 -2.10 16.58
C ASN A 184 18.79 -1.27 17.09
N SER A 185 18.98 0.01 17.36
CA SER A 185 17.93 0.91 17.83
C SER A 185 16.90 1.17 16.74
N MET A 186 17.34 1.40 15.51
CA MET A 186 16.47 1.51 14.33
C MET A 186 15.66 0.24 14.13
N ALA A 187 16.31 -0.93 14.17
CA ALA A 187 15.62 -2.20 13.96
C ALA A 187 14.53 -2.43 15.03
N LYS A 188 14.81 -2.11 16.30
CA LYS A 188 13.82 -2.16 17.39
C LYS A 188 12.69 -1.15 17.19
N ALA A 189 13.00 0.07 16.75
CA ALA A 189 12.01 1.10 16.47
C ALA A 189 11.02 0.64 15.39
N ILE A 190 11.53 0.15 14.25
CA ILE A 190 10.69 -0.37 13.16
C ILE A 190 9.92 -1.60 13.60
N ALA A 191 10.57 -2.53 14.32
CA ALA A 191 9.95 -3.77 14.78
C ALA A 191 8.89 -3.57 15.87
N SER A 192 8.89 -2.43 16.57
CA SER A 192 7.79 -2.06 17.49
C SER A 192 6.44 -1.94 16.79
N GLY A 193 6.45 -1.76 15.47
CA GLY A 193 5.26 -1.77 14.63
C GLY A 193 5.01 -3.09 13.87
N PHE A 194 5.76 -4.16 14.16
CA PHE A 194 5.45 -5.49 13.59
C PHE A 194 4.15 -6.01 14.23
N THR A 195 3.14 -6.28 13.41
CA THR A 195 1.78 -6.61 13.89
C THR A 195 1.54 -8.11 14.10
N ASP A 196 2.55 -8.98 13.95
CA ASP A 196 2.40 -10.46 14.02
C ASP A 196 2.31 -11.06 15.43
N ARG A 197 2.09 -10.25 16.46
CA ARG A 197 1.72 -10.73 17.78
C ARG A 197 0.67 -9.79 18.28
N GLY A 198 -0.46 -10.35 18.73
CA GLY A 198 -1.58 -9.63 19.32
C GLY A 198 -1.13 -8.29 19.85
N PHE A 199 -1.41 -7.26 19.05
CA PHE A 199 -1.11 -5.89 19.37
C PHE A 199 -1.86 -5.64 20.69
N GLU A 200 -1.15 -5.75 21.80
CA GLU A 200 -1.36 -4.86 22.93
C GLU A 200 -0.62 -3.61 22.46
N PRO A 201 -1.26 -2.71 21.69
CA PRO A 201 -0.61 -1.46 21.30
C PRO A 201 -0.01 -0.89 22.57
N SER A 202 1.26 -0.51 22.53
CA SER A 202 1.65 0.55 23.44
C SER A 202 0.65 1.70 23.20
N ASP A 203 0.16 2.33 24.25
CA ASP A 203 -0.74 3.48 24.09
C ASP A 203 -0.06 4.68 23.41
N ILE A 204 1.23 4.56 23.14
CA ILE A 204 2.08 5.54 22.48
C ILE A 204 1.72 5.58 20.99
N LYS A 205 0.97 6.61 20.63
CA LYS A 205 0.66 6.93 19.23
C LYS A 205 1.96 7.16 18.46
N TYR A 206 2.02 6.70 17.21
CA TYR A 206 3.15 6.89 16.30
C TYR A 206 4.50 6.32 16.80
N GLN A 207 4.48 5.33 17.69
CA GLN A 207 5.67 4.82 18.40
C GLN A 207 6.91 4.53 17.51
N PRO A 208 6.83 3.75 16.41
CA PRO A 208 7.98 3.53 15.53
C PRO A 208 8.61 4.84 15.04
N LEU A 209 7.78 5.81 14.67
CA LEU A 209 8.25 7.10 14.15
C LEU A 209 8.85 7.98 15.27
N HIS A 210 8.28 7.95 16.47
CA HIS A 210 8.86 8.65 17.63
C HIS A 210 10.23 8.08 18.00
N PHE A 211 10.38 6.76 17.95
CA PHE A 211 11.66 6.11 18.25
C PHE A 211 12.70 6.35 17.16
N LEU A 212 12.30 6.33 15.90
CA LEU A 212 13.18 6.73 14.79
C LEU A 212 13.62 8.19 14.93
N SER A 213 12.70 9.09 15.27
CA SER A 213 13.01 10.50 15.50
C SER A 213 14.07 10.67 16.58
N LYS A 214 13.87 10.04 17.76
CA LYS A 214 14.82 10.14 18.88
C LYS A 214 16.26 9.71 18.57
N ILE A 215 16.46 8.81 17.60
CA ILE A 215 17.78 8.27 17.26
C ILE A 215 18.34 8.83 15.95
N ALA A 216 17.57 9.65 15.23
CA ALA A 216 18.01 10.21 13.96
C ALA A 216 18.87 11.45 14.18
N ASN A 217 19.97 11.55 13.44
CA ASN A 217 20.80 12.76 13.37
C ASN A 217 20.08 13.88 12.61
N SER A 218 19.25 13.50 11.64
CA SER A 218 18.42 14.44 10.89
C SER A 218 17.18 13.77 10.34
N GLU A 219 16.16 14.60 10.14
CA GLU A 219 14.90 14.25 9.53
C GLU A 219 14.56 15.23 8.43
N TYR A 220 13.96 14.73 7.35
CA TYR A 220 13.40 15.63 6.34
C TYR A 220 12.17 15.04 5.63
N TYR A 221 11.39 15.89 4.97
CA TYR A 221 10.37 15.47 4.00
C TYR A 221 10.97 15.24 2.61
N GLY A 222 10.62 14.11 2.01
CA GLY A 222 11.01 13.77 0.66
C GLY A 222 10.35 14.66 -0.39
N ARG A 223 11.07 14.84 -1.51
CA ARG A 223 10.50 15.38 -2.76
C ARG A 223 9.66 14.34 -3.51
N ASN A 224 9.77 13.06 -3.13
CA ASN A 224 8.94 11.99 -3.66
C ASN A 224 7.51 12.17 -3.15
N VAL A 225 6.68 12.70 -4.04
CA VAL A 225 5.26 12.90 -3.83
C VAL A 225 4.51 11.68 -4.35
N THR A 226 3.73 11.05 -3.48
CA THR A 226 2.85 9.96 -3.89
C THR A 226 1.39 10.39 -3.91
N SER A 227 0.60 9.79 -4.80
CA SER A 227 -0.85 10.02 -4.83
C SER A 227 -1.48 9.50 -3.55
N SER A 228 -2.29 10.32 -2.89
CA SER A 228 -2.98 9.93 -1.66
C SER A 228 -3.80 8.64 -1.82
N GLN A 229 -3.86 7.84 -0.76
CA GLN A 229 -4.76 6.69 -0.70
C GLN A 229 -6.21 7.16 -0.50
N TYR A 230 -7.15 6.43 -1.12
CA TYR A 230 -8.54 6.85 -1.20
C TYR A 230 -9.53 5.88 -0.54
N ILE A 231 -9.13 4.62 -0.32
CA ILE A 231 -9.92 3.65 0.47
C ILE A 231 -9.28 3.51 1.83
N GLN A 232 -10.11 3.60 2.87
CA GLN A 232 -9.69 3.36 4.23
C GLN A 232 -9.37 1.88 4.42
N GLY A 233 -8.19 1.63 4.96
CA GLY A 233 -7.82 0.33 5.49
C GLY A 233 -7.04 -0.58 4.58
N ASN A 234 -6.71 -0.30 3.31
CA ASN A 234 -5.76 -1.14 2.51
C ASN A 234 -4.32 -0.60 2.49
N CYS A 235 -3.93 0.15 3.53
CA CYS A 235 -2.68 0.89 3.59
C CYS A 235 -1.47 -0.03 3.43
N LEU A 236 -1.31 -1.04 4.27
CA LEU A 236 -0.15 -1.92 4.24
C LEU A 236 0.22 -2.42 2.83
N MET A 237 -0.73 -3.01 2.11
CA MET A 237 -0.46 -3.55 0.77
C MET A 237 -0.10 -2.44 -0.24
N LYS A 238 -0.73 -1.27 -0.13
CA LYS A 238 -0.42 -0.12 -1.00
C LYS A 238 0.96 0.44 -0.73
N GLU A 239 1.37 0.51 0.53
CA GLU A 239 2.69 1.02 0.93
C GLU A 239 3.80 0.06 0.51
N VAL A 240 3.65 -1.24 0.76
CA VAL A 240 4.66 -2.22 0.36
C VAL A 240 4.85 -2.24 -1.16
N VAL A 241 3.77 -2.22 -1.94
CA VAL A 241 3.85 -2.14 -3.41
C VAL A 241 4.45 -0.81 -3.87
N ALA A 242 4.20 0.30 -3.17
CA ALA A 242 4.80 1.59 -3.50
C ALA A 242 6.31 1.60 -3.21
N SER A 243 6.75 1.08 -2.07
CA SER A 243 8.16 0.91 -1.72
C SER A 243 8.89 0.01 -2.72
N LEU A 244 8.29 -1.13 -3.07
CA LEU A 244 8.83 -2.05 -4.07
C LEU A 244 8.93 -1.41 -5.45
N LYS A 245 7.93 -0.62 -5.84
CA LYS A 245 8.02 0.20 -7.06
C LYS A 245 9.20 1.15 -6.99
N SER A 246 9.37 1.87 -5.89
CA SER A 246 10.45 2.85 -5.73
C SER A 246 11.84 2.23 -5.92
N VAL A 247 12.14 1.10 -5.26
CA VAL A 247 13.48 0.45 -5.35
C VAL A 247 13.74 -0.24 -6.69
N LEU A 248 12.67 -0.65 -7.39
CA LEU A 248 12.74 -1.37 -8.67
C LEU A 248 12.41 -0.49 -9.89
N SER A 249 12.24 0.82 -9.74
CA SER A 249 12.03 1.76 -10.85
C SER A 249 13.37 2.24 -11.42
N GLU A 250 13.38 2.70 -12.68
CA GLU A 250 14.52 3.46 -13.20
C GLU A 250 14.54 4.86 -12.57
N LYS A 251 15.74 5.35 -12.24
CA LYS A 251 15.92 6.69 -11.65
C LYS A 251 15.46 7.83 -12.58
N SER A 252 15.52 7.62 -13.89
CA SER A 252 15.02 8.54 -14.92
C SER A 252 13.49 8.67 -14.94
N SER A 253 12.77 7.71 -14.35
CA SER A 253 11.31 7.60 -14.38
C SER A 253 10.75 7.19 -13.00
N PRO A 254 10.85 8.04 -11.95
CA PRO A 254 10.44 7.68 -10.60
C PRO A 254 8.98 7.18 -10.52
N GLY A 255 8.78 5.97 -10.02
CA GLY A 255 7.44 5.37 -9.86
C GLY A 255 6.94 4.54 -11.04
N GLN A 256 7.68 4.50 -12.16
CA GLN A 256 7.52 3.49 -13.20
C GLN A 256 8.52 2.36 -12.94
N LEU A 257 7.99 1.19 -12.55
CA LEU A 257 8.80 -0.02 -12.50
C LEU A 257 9.49 -0.28 -13.83
N ILE A 258 10.68 -0.87 -13.73
CA ILE A 258 11.52 -1.33 -14.84
C ILE A 258 10.83 -2.37 -15.76
N PHE A 259 9.58 -2.76 -15.51
CA PHE A 259 8.76 -3.43 -16.53
C PHE A 259 8.27 -2.40 -17.56
N SER A 260 9.21 -1.76 -18.24
CA SER A 260 8.93 -0.70 -19.20
C SER A 260 8.66 -1.31 -20.57
N THR A 261 7.39 -1.23 -20.96
CA THR A 261 6.92 -1.09 -22.34
C THR A 261 7.47 -2.08 -23.37
N ASP A 262 6.58 -2.94 -23.87
CA ASP A 262 6.81 -3.52 -25.19
C ASP A 262 7.04 -2.42 -26.23
N LYS A 263 7.70 -2.76 -27.35
CA LYS A 263 7.97 -1.85 -28.49
C LYS A 263 6.71 -1.19 -29.11
N GLN A 264 5.53 -1.38 -28.53
CA GLN A 264 4.24 -0.82 -28.93
C GLN A 264 3.67 0.19 -27.92
N GLY A 265 4.46 0.60 -26.91
CA GLY A 265 4.09 1.68 -25.98
C GLY A 265 3.05 1.27 -24.92
N ARG A 266 2.92 -0.03 -24.61
CA ARG A 266 2.01 -0.51 -23.56
C ARG A 266 2.76 -0.68 -22.24
N THR A 267 2.44 0.14 -21.24
CA THR A 267 2.92 -0.09 -19.87
C THR A 267 2.20 -1.29 -19.26
N ASP A 268 2.80 -2.48 -19.29
CA ASP A 268 2.31 -3.60 -18.50
C ASP A 268 2.48 -3.26 -17.02
N SER A 269 1.37 -2.94 -16.34
CA SER A 269 1.45 -2.59 -14.93
C SER A 269 1.92 -3.81 -14.13
N LEU A 270 2.84 -3.63 -13.17
CA LEU A 270 3.24 -4.66 -12.19
C LEU A 270 2.07 -5.51 -11.66
N ASN A 271 0.90 -4.89 -11.49
CA ASN A 271 -0.31 -5.57 -11.06
C ASN A 271 -0.68 -6.75 -11.97
N GLY A 272 -0.55 -6.62 -13.30
CA GLY A 272 -0.82 -7.70 -14.26
C GLY A 272 0.22 -8.81 -14.19
N ILE A 273 1.51 -8.45 -14.15
CA ILE A 273 2.62 -9.41 -13.99
C ILE A 273 2.45 -10.22 -12.71
N LEU A 274 2.23 -9.54 -11.58
CA LEU A 274 2.03 -10.20 -10.30
C LEU A 274 0.78 -11.09 -10.30
N THR A 275 -0.30 -10.68 -11.00
CA THR A 275 -1.52 -11.50 -11.11
C THR A 275 -1.20 -12.82 -11.79
N GLU A 276 -0.50 -12.80 -12.92
CA GLU A 276 -0.17 -14.04 -13.64
C GLU A 276 0.84 -14.91 -12.88
N VAL A 277 1.81 -14.31 -12.19
CA VAL A 277 2.71 -15.04 -11.29
C VAL A 277 1.93 -15.71 -10.16
N ALA A 278 0.96 -15.02 -9.56
CA ALA A 278 0.11 -15.59 -8.51
C ALA A 278 -0.77 -16.72 -9.06
N CYS A 279 -1.41 -16.55 -10.22
CA CYS A 279 -2.17 -17.62 -10.88
C CYS A 279 -1.30 -18.87 -11.11
N PHE A 280 -0.10 -18.69 -11.65
CA PHE A 280 0.83 -19.80 -11.86
C PHE A 280 1.22 -20.49 -10.55
N ARG A 281 1.52 -19.72 -9.50
CA ARG A 281 1.82 -20.27 -8.16
C ARG A 281 0.66 -21.08 -7.62
N LEU A 282 -0.55 -20.54 -7.67
CA LEU A 282 -1.75 -21.20 -7.16
C LEU A 282 -2.03 -22.51 -7.93
N GLU A 283 -1.93 -22.50 -9.26
CA GLU A 283 -2.03 -23.72 -10.08
C GLU A 283 -1.00 -24.78 -9.68
N LYS A 284 0.26 -24.38 -9.46
CA LYS A 284 1.33 -25.28 -8.99
C LYS A 284 1.11 -25.81 -7.59
N MET A 285 0.41 -25.05 -6.76
CA MET A 285 0.00 -25.46 -5.42
C MET A 285 -1.24 -26.35 -5.42
N GLY A 286 -1.72 -26.76 -6.60
CA GLY A 286 -2.84 -27.68 -6.76
C GLY A 286 -4.21 -27.00 -6.69
N TYR A 287 -4.28 -25.67 -6.70
CA TYR A 287 -5.54 -24.99 -6.93
C TYR A 287 -5.92 -25.11 -8.40
N GLY A 288 -7.19 -25.41 -8.69
CA GLY A 288 -7.68 -25.56 -10.07
C GLY A 288 -7.65 -24.24 -10.85
N THR A 289 -8.07 -24.26 -12.11
CA THR A 289 -8.12 -23.06 -12.95
C THR A 289 -9.10 -21.99 -12.46
N ASP A 290 -10.05 -22.36 -11.59
CA ASP A 290 -11.10 -21.47 -11.10
C ASP A 290 -10.54 -20.27 -10.30
N ILE A 291 -9.55 -20.51 -9.44
CA ILE A 291 -8.91 -19.41 -8.69
C ILE A 291 -8.12 -18.48 -9.62
N SER A 292 -7.45 -19.05 -10.62
CA SER A 292 -6.70 -18.27 -11.61
C SER A 292 -7.64 -17.44 -12.46
N ASN A 293 -8.76 -18.02 -12.90
CA ASN A 293 -9.79 -17.31 -13.65
C ASN A 293 -10.39 -16.19 -12.81
N TYR A 294 -10.71 -16.45 -11.54
CA TYR A 294 -11.19 -15.42 -10.63
C TYR A 294 -10.21 -14.23 -10.53
N LEU A 295 -8.93 -14.49 -10.24
CA LEU A 295 -7.91 -13.43 -10.15
C LEU A 295 -7.77 -12.62 -11.44
N ARG A 296 -7.78 -13.29 -12.60
CA ARG A 296 -7.74 -12.62 -13.92
C ARG A 296 -8.96 -11.74 -14.15
N GLU A 297 -10.16 -12.19 -13.79
CA GLU A 297 -11.37 -11.36 -13.88
C GLU A 297 -11.30 -10.13 -12.96
N GLN A 298 -10.78 -10.28 -11.74
CA GLN A 298 -10.58 -9.13 -10.84
C GLN A 298 -9.57 -8.13 -11.43
N TYR A 299 -8.49 -8.61 -12.04
CA TYR A 299 -7.53 -7.73 -12.69
C TYR A 299 -8.11 -7.02 -13.92
N LYS A 300 -8.93 -7.68 -14.73
CA LYS A 300 -9.66 -7.03 -15.84
C LYS A 300 -10.59 -5.94 -15.34
N MET A 301 -11.35 -6.21 -14.28
CA MET A 301 -12.20 -5.18 -13.66
C MET A 301 -11.36 -3.99 -13.17
N TYR A 302 -10.18 -4.24 -12.60
CA TYR A 302 -9.27 -3.19 -12.18
C TYR A 302 -8.81 -2.31 -13.34
N CYS A 303 -8.43 -2.92 -14.47
CA CYS A 303 -8.03 -2.20 -15.68
C CYS A 303 -9.19 -1.38 -16.24
N TYR A 304 -10.38 -2.00 -16.40
CA TYR A 304 -11.58 -1.30 -16.87
C TYR A 304 -11.90 -0.06 -16.02
N LEU A 305 -11.91 -0.18 -14.69
CA LEU A 305 -12.21 0.94 -13.81
C LEU A 305 -11.12 2.02 -13.87
N LYS A 306 -9.86 1.64 -14.12
CA LYS A 306 -8.76 2.60 -14.30
C LYS A 306 -8.93 3.38 -15.61
N ASP A 307 -9.24 2.69 -16.70
CA ASP A 307 -9.42 3.31 -18.01
C ASP A 307 -10.69 4.17 -18.09
N ASP A 308 -11.78 3.74 -17.43
CA ASP A 308 -12.98 4.58 -17.30
C ASP A 308 -12.67 5.90 -16.60
N ARG A 309 -11.96 5.86 -15.46
CA ARG A 309 -11.59 7.08 -14.72
C ARG A 309 -10.76 8.02 -15.57
N ASN A 310 -9.85 7.52 -16.40
CA ASN A 310 -8.98 8.37 -17.24
C ASN A 310 -9.74 9.27 -18.22
N LYS A 311 -11.05 9.04 -18.43
CA LYS A 311 -11.93 9.88 -19.27
C LYS A 311 -12.45 11.14 -18.58
N TYR A 312 -12.15 11.32 -17.29
CA TYR A 312 -12.67 12.43 -16.48
C TYR A 312 -11.54 13.34 -15.97
N PRO A 313 -11.84 14.59 -15.61
CA PRO A 313 -10.94 15.48 -14.85
C PRO A 313 -10.45 14.87 -13.52
N GLU A 314 -9.31 15.35 -13.00
CA GLU A 314 -8.58 14.72 -11.89
C GLU A 314 -9.38 14.66 -10.57
N ASP A 315 -10.12 15.71 -10.24
CA ASP A 315 -11.04 15.76 -9.10
C ASP A 315 -12.14 14.68 -9.19
N ILE A 316 -12.72 14.50 -10.39
CA ILE A 316 -13.72 13.47 -10.67
C ILE A 316 -13.11 12.06 -10.65
N LYS A 317 -11.87 11.88 -11.16
CA LYS A 317 -11.15 10.60 -11.07
C LYS A 317 -11.05 10.13 -9.63
N VAL A 318 -10.68 11.04 -8.74
CA VAL A 318 -10.52 10.76 -7.32
C VAL A 318 -11.85 10.39 -6.68
N MET A 319 -12.91 11.18 -6.91
CA MET A 319 -14.25 10.90 -6.39
C MET A 319 -14.74 9.51 -6.83
N ARG A 320 -14.62 9.18 -8.13
CA ARG A 320 -14.99 7.86 -8.67
C ARG A 320 -14.15 6.73 -8.07
N LYS A 321 -12.85 6.94 -7.86
CA LYS A 321 -11.97 5.94 -7.24
C LYS A 321 -12.38 5.65 -5.78
N ILE A 322 -12.77 6.68 -5.02
CA ILE A 322 -13.29 6.54 -3.65
C ILE A 322 -14.61 5.78 -3.67
N GLU A 323 -15.55 6.18 -4.52
CA GLU A 323 -16.89 5.60 -4.58
C GLU A 323 -16.86 4.13 -4.99
N ASN A 324 -16.20 3.81 -6.11
CA ASN A 324 -15.99 2.43 -6.55
C ASN A 324 -15.31 1.60 -5.46
N GLY A 325 -14.34 2.21 -4.77
CA GLY A 325 -13.66 1.57 -3.67
C GLY A 325 -14.57 1.15 -2.52
N LYS A 326 -15.42 2.06 -2.04
CA LYS A 326 -16.38 1.78 -0.96
C LYS A 326 -17.37 0.68 -1.36
N ILE A 327 -17.87 0.76 -2.58
CA ILE A 327 -18.78 -0.22 -3.18
C ILE A 327 -18.16 -1.61 -3.20
N LEU A 328 -16.99 -1.72 -3.82
CA LEU A 328 -16.32 -2.99 -4.02
C LEU A 328 -15.86 -3.57 -2.68
N ASN A 329 -15.44 -2.71 -1.74
CA ASN A 329 -15.09 -3.15 -0.39
C ASN A 329 -16.28 -3.82 0.30
N LYS A 330 -17.49 -3.24 0.20
CA LYS A 330 -18.71 -3.86 0.75
C LYS A 330 -19.01 -5.21 0.11
N HIS A 331 -18.82 -5.33 -1.20
CA HIS A 331 -19.01 -6.59 -1.92
C HIS A 331 -17.99 -7.65 -1.50
N PHE A 332 -16.70 -7.36 -1.63
CA PHE A 332 -15.62 -8.32 -1.36
C PHE A 332 -15.37 -8.57 0.13
N THR A 333 -15.95 -7.80 1.04
CA THR A 333 -15.97 -8.19 2.46
C THR A 333 -16.78 -9.46 2.69
N ASN A 334 -17.83 -9.70 1.90
CA ASN A 334 -18.74 -10.83 2.11
C ASN A 334 -18.72 -11.88 0.98
N SER A 335 -17.96 -11.66 -0.10
CA SER A 335 -18.14 -12.40 -1.36
C SER A 335 -16.83 -12.85 -2.03
N ILE A 336 -15.87 -13.33 -1.24
CA ILE A 336 -14.67 -13.99 -1.78
C ILE A 336 -14.90 -15.49 -1.77
N PRO A 337 -14.87 -16.17 -2.94
CA PRO A 337 -15.08 -17.61 -3.00
C PRO A 337 -14.02 -18.37 -2.20
N GLU A 338 -14.42 -19.50 -1.62
CA GLU A 338 -13.45 -20.48 -1.14
C GLU A 338 -12.96 -21.34 -2.30
N PHE A 339 -11.63 -21.45 -2.44
CA PHE A 339 -11.00 -22.27 -3.46
C PHE A 339 -10.39 -23.50 -2.82
N LYS A 340 -10.83 -24.68 -3.24
CA LYS A 340 -10.27 -25.96 -2.79
C LYS A 340 -9.11 -26.37 -3.70
N ARG A 341 -8.14 -27.08 -3.13
CA ARG A 341 -7.13 -27.77 -3.92
C ARG A 341 -7.75 -29.00 -4.57
N VAL A 342 -7.48 -29.17 -5.84
CA VAL A 342 -7.98 -30.27 -6.67
C VAL A 342 -6.91 -31.33 -6.95
N ALA A 343 -5.66 -31.11 -6.54
CA ALA A 343 -4.55 -32.05 -6.70
C ALA A 343 -3.58 -32.03 -5.51
N SER A 344 -2.82 -33.12 -5.32
CA SER A 344 -1.69 -33.18 -4.41
C SER A 344 -0.56 -32.25 -4.90
N TYR A 345 0.13 -31.59 -3.96
CA TYR A 345 1.08 -30.51 -4.28
C TYR A 345 2.51 -30.87 -3.82
N ASN A 346 3.51 -30.47 -4.60
CA ASN A 346 4.93 -30.52 -4.23
C ASN A 346 5.46 -29.08 -4.10
N ILE A 347 5.63 -28.62 -2.86
CA ILE A 347 6.14 -27.27 -2.56
C ILE A 347 7.62 -27.15 -2.95
N GLU A 348 8.41 -28.23 -2.85
CA GLU A 348 9.87 -28.14 -2.89
C GLU A 348 10.50 -28.30 -4.28
N ALA A 349 9.83 -28.92 -5.25
CA ALA A 349 10.44 -29.23 -6.56
C ALA A 349 10.02 -28.30 -7.72
N SER A 350 8.95 -27.51 -7.56
CA SER A 350 8.22 -26.95 -8.71
C SER A 350 8.48 -25.46 -9.03
N PHE A 351 9.14 -24.72 -8.14
CA PHE A 351 9.36 -23.28 -8.34
C PHE A 351 10.70 -22.93 -9.00
N TYR A 352 11.72 -23.77 -8.85
CA TYR A 352 13.07 -23.49 -9.39
C TYR A 352 13.36 -24.14 -10.75
N ASN A 353 12.67 -25.22 -11.13
CA ASN A 353 13.20 -26.14 -12.15
C ASN A 353 12.35 -26.41 -13.40
N ASN A 354 11.28 -25.66 -13.72
CA ASN A 354 10.55 -25.97 -14.97
C ASN A 354 9.92 -24.79 -15.73
N LYS A 355 10.52 -24.54 -16.92
CA LYS A 355 10.04 -23.81 -18.11
C LYS A 355 9.64 -22.33 -17.95
N LYS A 356 10.66 -21.46 -17.87
CA LYS A 356 10.58 -20.01 -18.22
C LYS A 356 9.74 -19.73 -19.49
N LYS A 357 9.78 -20.65 -20.47
CA LYS A 357 9.01 -20.56 -21.73
C LYS A 357 7.48 -20.61 -21.57
N ASN A 358 6.93 -21.29 -20.55
CA ASN A 358 5.47 -21.45 -20.40
C ASN A 358 4.81 -20.24 -19.72
N LEU A 359 5.46 -19.64 -18.72
CA LEU A 359 4.93 -18.44 -18.08
C LEU A 359 5.02 -17.22 -19.00
N LEU A 360 6.16 -17.02 -19.66
CA LEU A 360 6.35 -15.95 -20.64
C LEU A 360 5.40 -16.08 -21.83
N SER A 361 5.12 -17.29 -22.33
CA SER A 361 4.15 -17.49 -23.43
C SER A 361 2.71 -17.30 -22.97
N ARG A 362 2.33 -17.75 -21.76
CA ARG A 362 1.02 -17.47 -21.17
C ARG A 362 0.83 -15.98 -20.92
N PHE A 363 1.85 -15.28 -20.45
CA PHE A 363 1.84 -13.85 -20.24
C PHE A 363 1.79 -13.09 -21.57
N LYS A 364 2.64 -13.42 -22.56
CA LYS A 364 2.53 -12.86 -23.92
C LYS A 364 1.17 -13.12 -24.54
N LYS A 365 0.57 -14.29 -24.30
CA LYS A 365 -0.80 -14.59 -24.72
C LYS A 365 -1.82 -13.77 -23.94
N PHE A 366 -1.63 -13.56 -22.64
CA PHE A 366 -2.47 -12.71 -21.80
C PHE A 366 -2.36 -11.23 -22.22
N ILE A 367 -1.17 -10.65 -22.35
CA ILE A 367 -0.93 -9.30 -22.89
C ILE A 367 -1.43 -9.18 -24.33
N LYS A 368 -1.26 -10.21 -25.17
CA LYS A 368 -1.80 -10.20 -26.52
C LYS A 368 -3.32 -10.24 -26.44
N LEU A 369 -3.93 -11.06 -25.59
CA LEU A 369 -5.37 -11.09 -25.39
C LEU A 369 -5.87 -9.76 -24.81
N GLU A 370 -5.25 -9.20 -23.79
CA GLU A 370 -5.59 -7.89 -23.21
C GLU A 370 -5.31 -6.76 -24.19
N GLY A 371 -4.26 -6.79 -25.01
CA GLY A 371 -4.00 -5.80 -26.06
C GLY A 371 -4.94 -5.90 -27.25
N THR A 372 -5.29 -7.13 -27.63
CA THR A 372 -6.30 -7.38 -28.66
C THR A 372 -7.68 -7.07 -28.10
N LYS A 373 -7.96 -7.27 -26.81
CA LYS A 373 -9.20 -6.84 -26.12
C LYS A 373 -9.22 -5.35 -25.80
N VAL A 374 -8.09 -4.67 -25.61
CA VAL A 374 -8.04 -3.20 -25.53
C VAL A 374 -8.30 -2.60 -26.92
N ARG A 375 -8.00 -3.32 -28.00
CA ARG A 375 -8.35 -2.95 -29.39
C ARG A 375 -9.67 -3.55 -29.92
N ALA A 376 -10.20 -4.61 -29.31
CA ALA A 376 -11.38 -5.37 -29.78
C ALA A 376 -12.50 -5.55 -28.75
N ASN A 377 -12.24 -5.32 -27.46
CA ASN A 377 -13.26 -5.23 -26.42
C ASN A 377 -13.55 -3.76 -26.12
N GLN A 378 -14.41 -3.19 -26.95
CA GLN A 378 -15.68 -2.79 -26.34
C GLN A 378 -16.20 -4.07 -25.66
N LEU A 379 -16.19 -4.12 -24.32
CA LEU A 379 -16.97 -5.11 -23.56
C LEU A 379 -18.28 -5.39 -24.33
N THR A 380 -18.72 -6.64 -24.44
CA THR A 380 -19.97 -6.92 -25.17
C THR A 380 -21.08 -6.04 -24.57
N LYS A 381 -22.05 -5.61 -25.39
CA LYS A 381 -23.13 -4.74 -24.89
C LYS A 381 -23.79 -5.38 -23.66
N GLU A 382 -23.91 -6.70 -23.61
CA GLU A 382 -24.38 -7.44 -22.44
C GLU A 382 -23.46 -7.28 -21.21
N GLU A 383 -22.15 -7.47 -21.33
CA GLU A 383 -21.21 -7.31 -20.21
C GLU A 383 -21.12 -5.86 -19.71
N ILE A 384 -21.15 -4.88 -20.62
CA ILE A 384 -21.28 -3.46 -20.27
C ILE A 384 -22.60 -3.22 -19.54
N THR A 385 -23.69 -3.84 -20.00
CA THR A 385 -25.02 -3.66 -19.41
C THR A 385 -25.09 -4.30 -18.03
N VAL A 386 -24.48 -5.46 -17.80
CA VAL A 386 -24.39 -6.09 -16.48
C VAL A 386 -23.52 -5.28 -15.53
N ILE A 387 -22.34 -4.82 -15.97
CA ILE A 387 -21.47 -3.97 -15.14
C ILE A 387 -22.16 -2.62 -14.87
N ARG A 388 -22.80 -2.00 -15.87
CA ARG A 388 -23.57 -0.76 -15.69
C ARG A 388 -24.81 -0.98 -14.83
N SER A 389 -25.51 -2.10 -14.96
CA SER A 389 -26.66 -2.44 -14.11
C SER A 389 -26.20 -2.60 -12.69
N ASN A 390 -25.16 -3.40 -12.44
CA ASN A 390 -24.61 -3.58 -11.10
C ASN A 390 -24.14 -2.23 -10.52
N VAL A 391 -23.42 -1.41 -11.28
CA VAL A 391 -23.00 -0.06 -10.86
C VAL A 391 -24.20 0.88 -10.65
N ASN A 392 -25.25 0.79 -11.47
CA ASN A 392 -26.46 1.61 -11.35
C ASN A 392 -27.36 1.16 -10.19
N ASP A 393 -27.47 -0.13 -9.92
CA ASP A 393 -28.19 -0.70 -8.79
C ASP A 393 -27.48 -0.33 -7.50
N ILE A 394 -26.16 -0.41 -7.51
CA ILE A 394 -25.30 0.09 -6.44
C ILE A 394 -25.47 1.61 -6.28
N ARG A 395 -25.50 2.39 -7.37
CA ARG A 395 -25.69 3.86 -7.33
C ARG A 395 -27.08 4.26 -6.85
N LYS A 396 -28.14 3.55 -7.26
CA LYS A 396 -29.52 3.75 -6.77
C LYS A 396 -29.62 3.45 -5.29
N ASN A 397 -28.96 2.40 -4.82
CA ASN A 397 -28.87 2.10 -3.39
C ASN A 397 -28.08 3.18 -2.64
N LEU A 398 -27.01 3.71 -3.25
CA LEU A 398 -26.22 4.82 -2.69
C LEU A 398 -26.97 6.15 -2.64
N GLU A 399 -27.79 6.49 -3.64
CA GLU A 399 -28.62 7.70 -3.58
C GLU A 399 -29.71 7.58 -2.53
N LYS A 400 -30.33 6.40 -2.37
CA LYS A 400 -31.25 6.13 -1.25
C LYS A 400 -30.56 6.29 0.11
N ASP A 401 -29.33 5.80 0.24
CA ASP A 401 -28.55 5.94 1.48
C ASP A 401 -28.10 7.39 1.71
N LYS A 402 -27.72 8.12 0.65
CA LYS A 402 -27.31 9.53 0.71
C LYS A 402 -28.48 10.45 1.05
N GLU A 403 -29.66 10.20 0.50
CA GLU A 403 -30.89 10.90 0.90
C GLU A 403 -31.24 10.59 2.36
N LYS A 404 -31.12 9.33 2.80
CA LYS A 404 -31.35 8.94 4.19
C LYS A 404 -30.38 9.63 5.16
N ILE A 405 -29.10 9.74 4.78
CA ILE A 405 -28.07 10.44 5.55
C ILE A 405 -28.32 11.95 5.56
N ASN A 406 -28.65 12.57 4.42
CA ASN A 406 -28.96 14.00 4.36
C ASN A 406 -30.21 14.37 5.16
N ARG A 407 -31.26 13.53 5.12
CA ARG A 407 -32.46 13.70 5.96
C ARG A 407 -32.12 13.59 7.45
N ASN A 408 -31.29 12.62 7.84
CA ASN A 408 -30.84 12.48 9.22
C ASN A 408 -29.97 13.66 9.67
N PHE A 409 -29.11 14.17 8.80
CA PHE A 409 -28.24 15.32 9.09
C PHE A 409 -29.05 16.62 9.23
N ASN A 410 -30.05 16.84 8.37
CA ASN A 410 -30.96 17.98 8.48
C ASN A 410 -31.84 17.90 9.73
N ASN A 411 -32.34 16.71 10.11
CA ASN A 411 -33.07 16.51 11.36
C ASN A 411 -32.19 16.76 12.61
N ILE A 412 -30.90 16.38 12.58
CA ILE A 412 -29.95 16.67 13.66
C ILE A 412 -29.66 18.18 13.71
N LYS A 413 -29.51 18.84 12.56
CA LYS A 413 -29.28 20.27 12.45
C LYS A 413 -30.48 21.08 12.95
N GLU A 414 -31.71 20.70 12.60
CA GLU A 414 -32.93 21.32 13.15
C GLU A 414 -33.06 21.11 14.66
N LYS A 415 -32.80 19.90 15.17
CA LYS A 415 -32.78 19.64 16.63
C LYS A 415 -31.73 20.48 17.35
N ALA A 416 -30.54 20.66 16.76
CA ALA A 416 -29.48 21.50 17.32
C ALA A 416 -29.84 22.99 17.28
N LEU A 417 -30.48 23.47 16.20
CA LEU A 417 -30.99 24.85 16.11
C LEU A 417 -32.11 25.10 17.13
N THR A 418 -33.03 24.16 17.29
CA THR A 418 -34.11 24.25 18.28
C THR A 418 -33.56 24.26 19.72
N MET A 419 -32.53 23.45 20.02
CA MET A 419 -31.86 23.49 21.32
C MET A 419 -31.07 24.80 21.55
N SER A 420 -30.49 25.39 20.49
CA SER A 420 -29.75 26.66 20.60
C SER A 420 -30.63 27.90 20.84
N MET A 421 -31.93 27.82 20.50
CA MET A 421 -32.90 28.89 20.77
C MET A 421 -33.41 28.89 22.22
N PHE A 422 -33.07 27.88 23.04
CA PHE A 422 -33.46 27.79 24.46
C PHE A 422 -32.32 28.13 25.43
N ILE A 423 -31.19 28.64 24.94
CA ILE A 423 -30.09 29.13 25.78
C ILE A 423 -29.94 30.63 25.55
N GLU A 424 -30.83 31.43 26.15
CA GLU A 424 -30.63 32.88 26.29
C GLU A 424 -29.53 33.16 27.33
N PRO A 425 -28.48 33.95 27.01
CA PRO A 425 -27.55 34.46 28.00
C PRO A 425 -28.14 35.72 28.66
N ASN A 426 -28.37 35.61 29.96
CA ASN A 426 -28.80 36.71 30.81
C ASN A 426 -27.62 37.65 31.10
N VAL A 427 -27.34 38.68 30.28
CA VAL A 427 -26.40 39.76 30.65
C VAL A 427 -26.81 41.15 30.09
N SER A 428 -27.35 41.95 31.02
CA SER A 428 -27.34 43.42 31.23
C SER A 428 -27.34 44.44 30.06
N ARG A 429 -28.32 45.34 30.17
CA ARG A 429 -28.54 46.58 29.42
C ARG A 429 -27.47 47.67 29.65
N GLY A 430 -26.97 48.24 28.55
CA GLY A 430 -27.01 49.67 28.23
C GLY A 430 -26.11 50.68 28.98
N SER A 431 -25.21 51.34 28.22
CA SER A 431 -25.15 52.82 28.06
C SER A 431 -23.78 53.25 27.52
N VAL A 432 -23.70 53.59 26.22
CA VAL A 432 -22.64 54.45 25.67
C VAL A 432 -23.31 55.69 25.08
N ARG A 433 -23.00 56.86 25.65
CA ARG A 433 -23.34 58.17 25.10
C ARG A 433 -22.22 58.65 24.17
N ASN A 434 -22.62 59.13 23.00
CA ASN A 434 -21.80 59.76 21.97
C ASN A 434 -21.19 61.10 22.38
N SER A 435 -20.16 61.50 21.60
CA SER A 435 -19.53 62.82 21.35
C SER A 435 -18.04 62.80 21.74
N SER A 436 -17.08 63.28 20.96
CA SER A 436 -17.07 64.23 19.85
C SER A 436 -15.77 64.09 19.03
N VAL A 437 -15.84 64.66 17.83
CA VAL A 437 -14.80 64.85 16.81
C VAL A 437 -13.55 65.57 17.35
N LYS A 438 -12.34 65.12 16.93
CA LYS A 438 -11.26 66.01 16.43
C LYS A 438 -10.18 65.23 15.69
N ASN A 439 -10.03 65.57 14.41
CA ASN A 439 -8.87 65.30 13.58
C ASN A 439 -7.61 65.94 14.15
N HIS A 440 -6.47 65.25 14.07
CA HIS A 440 -5.22 65.86 13.61
C HIS A 440 -4.29 64.80 12.97
N ASN A 441 -4.06 64.97 11.68
CA ASN A 441 -2.86 64.52 10.99
C ASN A 441 -1.70 65.43 11.43
N VAL A 442 -0.56 64.84 11.80
CA VAL A 442 0.77 65.39 11.52
C VAL A 442 1.68 64.20 11.19
N ARG A 443 2.33 64.26 10.03
CA ARG A 443 3.44 63.40 9.61
C ARG A 443 4.69 63.80 10.39
N ASP A 444 5.48 62.83 10.81
CA ASP A 444 6.84 62.58 10.30
C ASP A 444 7.16 61.08 10.42
#